data_AF-A0A292QQ51-F1
#
_entry.id   AF-A0A292QQ51-F1
#
_cell.length_a   1.000
_cell.length_b   1.000
_cell.length_c   1.000
_cell.angle_alpha   90.00
_cell.angle_beta   90.00
_cell.angle_gamma   90.00
#
_symmetry.space_group_name_H-M   'P 1'
#
loop_
_entity.id
_entity.type
_entity.pdbx_description
1 polymer ?
#
loop_
_entity_poly.entity_id
_entity_poly.type
_entity_poly.pdbx_seq_one_letter_code
_entity_poly.pdbx_strand_id
1 'polypeptide(L)'
;MLAYPKDTEDESLVAAYHALIHYEADEDLRNRDALYKEEQDDYIEFLSYTLEKGESLPQNIIENYKNFYESAPILHKNTAGGFLKSFFKMLNIDRRRKK
;
A
#
# COMPACT_ATOMS: atom_id res chain seq x y z
N MET A 1 -4.66 -3.08 13.07
CA MET A 1 -3.38 -2.35 13.08
C MET A 1 -2.44 -3.01 12.08
N LEU A 2 -2.32 -2.43 10.89
CA LEU A 2 -1.37 -2.88 9.86
C LEU A 2 0.05 -2.76 10.42
N ALA A 3 0.84 -3.82 10.28
CA ALA A 3 2.24 -3.81 10.69
C ALA A 3 3.04 -3.02 9.63
N TYR A 4 3.24 -1.73 9.88
CA TYR A 4 4.15 -0.88 9.10
C TYR A 4 5.53 -1.57 9.01
N PRO A 5 6.15 -1.72 7.83
CA PRO A 5 7.57 -2.07 7.71
C PRO A 5 8.41 -0.87 8.14
N LYS A 6 8.71 -0.76 9.44
CA LYS A 6 9.26 0.46 10.07
C LYS A 6 10.70 0.80 9.67
N ASP A 7 11.26 0.09 8.70
CA ASP A 7 12.69 0.00 8.37
C ASP A 7 13.00 -0.17 6.90
N THR A 8 12.00 0.00 6.04
CA THR A 8 12.24 -0.16 4.62
C THR A 8 12.76 1.15 4.05
N GLU A 9 14.01 1.16 3.59
CA GLU A 9 14.55 2.21 2.71
C GLU A 9 13.99 2.06 1.28
N ASP A 10 13.32 0.95 0.98
CA ASP A 10 12.64 0.77 -0.30
C ASP A 10 11.41 1.68 -0.37
N GLU A 11 11.59 2.77 -1.12
CA GLU A 11 10.59 3.79 -1.39
C GLU A 11 9.31 3.19 -2.04
N SER A 12 9.44 2.06 -2.74
CA SER A 12 8.31 1.31 -3.30
C SER A 12 7.44 0.71 -2.21
N LEU A 13 8.06 0.11 -1.19
CA LEU A 13 7.34 -0.49 -0.06
C LEU A 13 6.73 0.60 0.83
N VAL A 14 7.42 1.74 0.99
CA VAL A 14 6.87 2.92 1.66
C VAL A 14 5.62 3.40 0.92
N ALA A 15 5.73 3.70 -0.38
CA ALA A 15 4.59 4.18 -1.18
C ALA A 15 3.40 3.21 -1.15
N ALA A 16 3.64 1.90 -1.29
CA ALA A 16 2.58 0.90 -1.22
C ALA A 16 1.90 0.82 0.16
N TYR A 17 2.66 1.01 1.24
CA TYR A 17 2.09 1.07 2.58
C TYR A 17 1.22 2.32 2.75
N HIS A 18 1.67 3.47 2.29
CA HIS A 18 0.88 4.70 2.35
C HIS A 18 -0.44 4.55 1.58
N ALA A 19 -0.40 3.92 0.40
CA ALA A 19 -1.62 3.60 -0.35
C ALA A 19 -2.61 2.76 0.47
N LEU A 20 -2.14 1.80 1.28
CA LEU A 20 -3.02 1.03 2.17
C LEU A 20 -3.62 1.85 3.32
N ILE A 21 -2.86 2.79 3.90
CA ILE A 21 -3.42 3.68 4.93
C ILE A 21 -4.56 4.49 4.33
N HIS A 22 -4.36 5.08 3.14
CA HIS A 22 -5.40 5.82 2.45
C HIS A 22 -6.61 4.93 2.15
N TYR A 23 -6.38 3.71 1.66
CA TYR A 23 -7.44 2.74 1.41
C TYR A 23 -8.30 2.43 2.65
N GLU A 24 -7.69 2.31 3.83
CA GLU A 24 -8.41 2.09 5.10
C GLU A 24 -9.10 3.39 5.57
N ALA A 25 -8.43 4.53 5.46
CA ALA A 25 -8.98 5.83 5.87
C ALA A 25 -10.14 6.32 4.99
N ASP A 26 -10.14 5.93 3.71
CA ASP A 26 -11.13 6.34 2.72
C ASP A 26 -12.35 5.41 2.67
N GLU A 27 -12.52 4.47 3.62
CA GLU A 27 -13.63 3.48 3.63
C GLU A 27 -15.01 4.14 3.44
N ASP A 28 -15.29 5.23 4.16
CA ASP A 28 -16.55 5.98 4.02
C ASP A 28 -16.72 6.61 2.62
N LEU A 29 -15.63 7.08 2.01
CA LEU A 29 -15.63 7.65 0.67
C LEU A 29 -15.87 6.57 -0.39
N ARG A 30 -15.24 5.42 -0.24
CA ARG A 30 -15.39 4.27 -1.15
C ARG A 30 -16.78 3.65 -1.07
N ASN A 31 -17.43 3.73 0.09
CA ASN A 31 -18.81 3.26 0.26
C ASN A 31 -19.84 4.17 -0.44
N ARG A 32 -19.55 5.48 -0.57
CA ARG A 32 -20.44 6.45 -1.22
C ARG A 32 -20.15 6.68 -2.70
N ASP A 33 -18.93 6.42 -3.16
CA ASP A 33 -18.49 6.62 -4.55
C ASP A 33 -17.91 5.34 -5.13
N ALA A 34 -18.70 4.68 -5.99
CA ALA A 34 -18.34 3.41 -6.61
C ALA A 34 -17.19 3.55 -7.63
N LEU A 35 -17.12 4.69 -8.35
CA LEU A 35 -16.08 4.92 -9.34
C LEU A 35 -14.73 5.12 -8.64
N TYR A 36 -14.71 5.98 -7.62
CA TYR A 36 -13.53 6.18 -6.79
C TYR A 36 -13.03 4.88 -6.16
N LYS A 37 -13.97 4.05 -5.68
CA LYS A 37 -13.65 2.73 -5.13
C LYS A 37 -13.00 1.81 -6.17
N GLU A 38 -13.52 1.77 -7.40
CA GLU A 38 -12.94 0.97 -8.48
C GLU A 38 -11.53 1.45 -8.84
N GLU A 39 -11.34 2.76 -8.99
CA GLU A 39 -10.00 3.34 -9.26
C GLU A 39 -8.99 3.01 -8.15
N GLN A 40 -9.41 3.07 -6.89
CA GLN A 40 -8.54 2.73 -5.77
C GLN A 40 -8.27 1.23 -5.68
N ASP A 41 -9.26 0.38 -6.00
CA ASP A 41 -9.09 -1.09 -6.07
C ASP A 41 -8.06 -1.46 -7.16
N ASP A 42 -8.19 -0.88 -8.36
CA ASP A 42 -7.27 -1.09 -9.50
C ASP A 42 -5.85 -0.62 -9.17
N TYR A 43 -5.74 0.54 -8.52
CA TYR A 43 -4.46 1.09 -8.10
C TYR A 43 -3.75 0.16 -7.10
N ILE A 44 -4.46 -0.31 -6.08
CA ILE A 44 -3.92 -1.23 -5.09
C ILE A 44 -3.53 -2.58 -5.72
N GLU A 45 -4.31 -3.07 -6.69
CA GLU A 45 -3.97 -4.28 -7.45
C GLU A 45 -2.67 -4.10 -8.25
N PHE A 46 -2.51 -2.98 -8.94
CA PHE A 46 -1.27 -2.64 -9.65
C PHE A 46 -0.04 -2.66 -8.72
N LEU A 47 -0.14 -2.02 -7.56
CA LEU A 47 0.95 -2.02 -6.56
C LEU A 47 1.28 -3.44 -6.12
N SER A 48 0.24 -4.25 -5.88
CA SER A 48 0.40 -5.64 -5.45
C SER A 48 1.13 -6.51 -6.46
N TYR A 49 0.75 -6.40 -7.74
CA TYR A 49 1.32 -7.19 -8.82
C TYR A 49 2.78 -6.81 -9.08
N THR A 50 3.09 -5.52 -9.01
CA THR A 50 4.46 -5.01 -9.17
C THR A 50 5.36 -5.53 -8.05
N LEU A 51 4.92 -5.42 -6.80
CA LEU A 51 5.69 -5.89 -5.65
C LEU A 51 5.79 -7.43 -5.57
N GLU A 52 4.77 -8.17 -6.03
CA GLU A 52 4.80 -9.64 -6.08
C GLU A 52 5.92 -10.16 -6.99
N LYS A 53 6.20 -9.44 -8.08
CA LYS A 53 7.31 -9.76 -8.98
C LYS A 53 8.69 -9.40 -8.42
N GLY A 54 8.74 -8.70 -7.28
CA GLY A 54 9.96 -8.10 -6.76
C GLY A 54 10.43 -6.90 -7.58
N GLU A 55 9.54 -6.30 -8.37
CA GLU A 55 9.82 -5.08 -9.12
C GLU A 55 9.58 -3.86 -8.23
N SER A 56 10.39 -2.82 -8.43
CA SER A 56 10.17 -1.51 -7.79
C SER A 56 8.99 -0.80 -8.44
N LEU A 57 8.28 0.03 -7.65
CA LEU A 57 7.20 0.85 -8.19
C LEU A 57 7.74 1.91 -9.16
N PRO A 58 6.93 2.36 -10.14
CA PRO A 58 7.32 3.46 -11.02
C PRO A 58 7.70 4.72 -10.24
N GLN A 59 8.76 5.41 -10.70
CA GLN A 59 9.31 6.60 -10.03
C GLN A 59 8.26 7.69 -9.81
N ASN A 60 7.36 7.91 -10.76
CA ASN A 60 6.29 8.90 -10.65
C ASN A 60 5.30 8.60 -9.51
N ILE A 61 5.08 7.31 -9.20
CA ILE A 61 4.25 6.88 -8.08
C ILE A 61 4.97 7.15 -6.75
N ILE A 62 6.26 6.80 -6.69
CA ILE A 62 7.09 7.03 -5.52
C ILE A 62 7.18 8.53 -5.20
N GLU A 63 7.44 9.36 -6.21
CA GLU A 63 7.51 10.82 -6.07
C GLU A 63 6.19 11.44 -5.62
N ASN A 64 5.05 10.93 -6.13
CA ASN A 64 3.75 11.39 -5.70
C ASN A 64 3.57 11.23 -4.19
N TYR A 65 4.04 10.13 -3.60
CA TYR A 65 3.97 9.91 -2.15
C TYR A 65 5.06 10.65 -1.36
N LYS A 66 6.26 10.84 -1.93
CA LYS A 66 7.35 11.63 -1.31
C LYS A 66 6.95 13.07 -1.04
N ASN A 67 6.15 13.69 -1.91
CA ASN A 67 5.69 15.07 -1.71
C ASN A 67 4.87 15.26 -0.43
N PHE A 68 4.28 14.20 0.11
CA PHE A 68 3.49 14.25 1.34
C PHE A 68 4.31 13.93 2.60
N TYR A 69 5.55 13.42 2.48
CA TYR A 69 6.40 13.05 3.62
C TYR A 69 7.91 13.23 3.32
N GLU A 70 8.56 14.22 3.94
CA GLU A 70 10.01 14.52 3.77
C GLU A 70 10.96 13.46 4.34
N SER A 71 10.52 12.65 5.32
CA SER A 71 11.34 11.59 5.90
C SER A 71 10.43 10.66 6.70
N ALA A 72 10.25 9.42 6.26
CA ALA A 72 9.67 8.40 7.15
C ALA A 72 10.61 8.24 8.35
N PRO A 73 10.14 8.31 9.61
CA PRO A 73 11.00 8.11 10.77
C PRO A 73 11.54 6.68 10.73
N ILE A 74 12.84 6.57 10.45
CA ILE A 74 13.63 5.34 10.44
C ILE A 74 13.46 4.67 11.80
N LEU A 75 12.83 3.49 11.87
CA LEU A 75 12.55 2.85 13.16
C LEU A 75 12.75 1.32 13.15
N HIS A 76 13.98 0.99 13.54
CA HIS A 76 14.69 -0.30 13.61
C HIS A 76 13.96 -1.66 13.56
N LYS A 77 14.53 -2.50 12.67
CA LYS A 77 14.42 -3.94 12.39
C LYS A 77 13.02 -4.59 12.51
N ASN A 78 12.44 -5.01 11.38
CA ASN A 78 12.29 -6.43 10.98
C ASN A 78 11.70 -6.64 9.55
N THR A 79 12.50 -7.27 8.69
CA THR A 79 12.22 -8.08 7.48
C THR A 79 11.06 -7.66 6.53
N ALA A 80 11.42 -7.11 5.36
CA ALA A 80 10.53 -6.78 4.23
C ALA A 80 9.54 -7.90 3.83
N GLY A 81 9.90 -9.18 4.01
CA GLY A 81 9.01 -10.32 3.74
C GLY A 81 7.77 -10.39 4.63
N GLY A 82 7.82 -9.84 5.84
CA GLY A 82 6.66 -9.76 6.73
C GLY A 82 5.61 -8.75 6.27
N PHE A 83 6.07 -7.63 5.70
CA PHE A 83 5.19 -6.60 5.14
C PHE A 83 4.48 -7.10 3.90
N LEU A 84 5.20 -7.67 2.93
CA LEU A 84 4.58 -8.23 1.73
C LEU A 84 3.50 -9.26 2.11
N LYS A 85 3.79 -10.15 3.08
CA LYS A 85 2.80 -11.10 3.58
C LYS A 85 1.58 -10.43 4.22
N SER A 86 1.76 -9.35 4.98
CA SER A 86 0.64 -8.60 5.58
C SER A 86 -0.16 -7.81 4.54
N PHE A 87 0.53 -7.22 3.57
CA PHE A 87 -0.02 -6.51 2.42
C PHE A 87 -0.91 -7.46 1.60
N PHE A 88 -0.39 -8.60 1.14
CA PHE A 88 -1.17 -9.62 0.41
C PHE A 88 -2.28 -10.24 1.24
N LYS A 89 -2.11 -10.39 2.57
CA LYS A 89 -3.18 -10.87 3.45
C LYS A 89 -4.35 -9.88 3.51
N MET A 90 -4.07 -8.58 3.59
CA MET A 90 -5.10 -7.53 3.57
C MET A 90 -5.87 -7.54 2.25
N LEU A 91 -5.17 -7.64 1.12
CA LEU A 91 -5.81 -7.74 -0.20
C LEU A 91 -6.70 -8.98 -0.34
N ASN A 92 -6.25 -10.11 0.17
CA ASN A 92 -7.04 -11.34 0.18
C ASN A 92 -8.24 -11.28 1.14
N ILE A 93 -8.18 -10.48 2.21
CA ILE A 93 -9.32 -10.24 3.10
C ILE A 93 -10.38 -9.39 2.39
N ASP A 94 -9.96 -8.38 1.64
CA ASP A 94 -10.89 -7.55 0.87
C ASP A 94 -11.56 -8.31 -0.27
N ARG A 95 -10.79 -9.10 -1.03
CA ARG A 95 -11.34 -10.01 -2.06
C ARG A 95 -12.36 -11.00 -1.50
N ARG A 96 -12.28 -11.37 -0.21
CA ARG A 96 -13.29 -12.22 0.45
C ARG A 96 -14.53 -11.47 0.91
N ARG A 97 -14.46 -10.15 1.14
CA ARG A 97 -15.62 -9.30 1.47
C ARG A 97 -16.50 -9.00 0.27
N LYS A 98 -15.97 -9.09 -0.96
CA LYS A 98 -16.71 -8.94 -2.23
C LYS A 98 -17.56 -10.16 -2.63
N LYS A 99 -17.83 -11.13 -1.74
CA LYS A 99 -18.63 -12.34 -2.05
C LYS A 99 -19.94 -12.41 -1.29
#